data_AF-A0A453RD39-F1
#
_entry.id   AF-A0A453RD39-F1
#
_cell.length_a   1.000
_cell.length_b   1.000
_cell.length_c   1.000
_cell.angle_alpha   90.00
_cell.angle_beta   90.00
_cell.angle_gamma   90.00
#
_symmetry.space_group_name_H-M   'P 1'
#
loop_
_entity.id
_entity.type
_entity.pdbx_description
1 polymer ?
#
loop_
_entity_poly.entity_id
_entity_poly.type
_entity_poly.pdbx_seq_one_letter_code
_entity_poly.pdbx_strand_id
1 'polypeptide(L)'
;QKWQIRRGICCHTKPLATHLMIIAEIFGTYFLIFAGCGAVTVNKSKGQITFPGVAIVWGLTVMVMVYSVGHISGAHFNPAVTFAFATVRRFPWRQVPAYVLAQMLGATLASGTLRLMFGGRHEHFPGTLPTGSDVQSLVLEFIITFYLMFVISGVSTDNRAIGELAGLAVGATILLNVLIAGPVSGASMNPARTVGPALIGSEYRSIWVYVVGPVAGAVAGAWAYNLIRFTNKPLREITKSTSFLRSMSRM
;
A
#
# COMPACT_ATOMS: atom_id res chain seq x y z
N GLN A 1 -0.67 -2.05 -12.73
CA GLN A 1 -0.24 -0.89 -13.55
C GLN A 1 0.27 -1.23 -14.95
N LYS A 2 1.04 -2.32 -15.19
CA LYS A 2 1.29 -2.82 -16.57
C LYS A 2 0.02 -2.99 -17.42
N TRP A 3 -1.09 -3.34 -16.78
CA TRP A 3 -2.40 -3.50 -17.41
C TRP A 3 -3.06 -2.18 -17.88
N GLN A 4 -2.83 -1.08 -17.17
CA GLN A 4 -3.35 0.24 -17.59
C GLN A 4 -2.49 0.87 -18.69
N ILE A 5 -1.19 0.57 -18.75
CA ILE A 5 -0.28 1.14 -19.76
C ILE A 5 -0.44 0.45 -21.13
N ARG A 6 -0.89 -0.81 -21.19
CA ARG A 6 -1.13 -1.51 -22.49
C ARG A 6 -2.36 -1.04 -23.25
N ARG A 7 -3.28 -0.30 -22.62
CA ARG A 7 -4.40 0.33 -23.31
C ARG A 7 -4.11 1.84 -23.32
N GLY A 8 -3.76 2.39 -24.48
CA GLY A 8 -3.63 3.84 -24.69
C GLY A 8 -4.96 4.56 -24.47
N ILE A 9 -5.43 4.61 -23.22
CA ILE A 9 -6.69 5.22 -22.85
C ILE A 9 -6.40 6.70 -22.64
N CYS A 10 -6.65 7.45 -23.71
CA CYS A 10 -6.90 8.89 -23.69
C CYS A 10 -7.71 9.31 -22.46
N CYS A 11 -7.51 10.56 -22.06
CA CYS A 11 -7.91 11.24 -20.82
C CYS A 11 -9.41 11.25 -20.41
N HIS A 12 -10.21 10.26 -20.75
CA HIS A 12 -11.60 10.09 -20.31
C HIS A 12 -11.83 8.67 -19.80
N THR A 13 -11.46 8.41 -18.53
CA THR A 13 -11.95 7.22 -17.83
C THR A 13 -13.45 7.37 -17.63
N LYS A 14 -14.25 6.53 -18.30
CA LYS A 14 -15.71 6.48 -18.11
C LYS A 14 -16.05 6.33 -16.61
N PRO A 15 -17.08 7.01 -16.08
CA PRO A 15 -17.44 6.97 -14.65
C PRO A 15 -17.56 5.55 -14.08
N LEU A 16 -18.08 4.62 -14.89
CA LEU A 16 -18.26 3.22 -14.55
C LEU A 16 -16.96 2.49 -14.17
N ALA A 17 -15.83 2.85 -14.80
CA ALA A 17 -14.54 2.23 -14.51
C ALA A 17 -14.00 2.63 -13.12
N THR A 18 -14.25 3.88 -12.69
CA THR A 18 -13.78 4.39 -11.39
C THR A 18 -14.53 3.76 -10.22
N HIS A 19 -15.80 3.43 -10.38
CA HIS A 19 -16.61 2.83 -9.30
C HIS A 19 -16.11 1.41 -8.99
N LEU A 20 -15.79 0.61 -10.02
CA LEU A 20 -15.22 -0.72 -9.86
C LEU A 20 -13.86 -0.70 -9.17
N MET A 21 -13.03 0.30 -9.48
CA MET A 21 -11.73 0.51 -8.83
C MET A 21 -11.89 0.79 -7.33
N ILE A 22 -12.82 1.67 -6.96
CA ILE A 22 -13.14 2.00 -5.56
C ILE A 22 -13.62 0.75 -4.81
N ILE A 23 -14.54 -0.01 -5.39
CA ILE A 23 -15.05 -1.25 -4.80
C ILE A 23 -13.92 -2.26 -4.59
N ALA A 24 -13.04 -2.44 -5.58
CA ALA A 24 -11.89 -3.32 -5.46
C ALA A 24 -10.91 -2.88 -4.36
N GLU A 25 -10.69 -1.58 -4.16
CA GLU A 25 -9.88 -1.05 -3.05
C GLU A 25 -10.54 -1.26 -1.68
N ILE A 26 -11.87 -1.13 -1.58
CA ILE A 26 -12.62 -1.46 -0.34
C ILE A 26 -12.42 -2.93 0.01
N PHE A 27 -12.72 -3.85 -0.92
CA PHE A 27 -12.62 -5.28 -0.66
C PHE A 27 -11.18 -5.74 -0.41
N GLY A 28 -10.22 -5.24 -1.20
CA GLY A 28 -8.81 -5.56 -1.00
C GLY A 28 -8.29 -5.12 0.36
N THR A 29 -8.63 -3.90 0.78
CA THR A 29 -8.25 -3.42 2.12
C THR A 29 -9.02 -4.15 3.22
N TYR A 30 -10.30 -4.46 3.01
CA TYR A 30 -11.09 -5.26 3.95
C TYR A 30 -10.44 -6.63 4.20
N PHE A 31 -10.14 -7.40 3.15
CA PHE A 31 -9.55 -8.73 3.32
C PHE A 31 -8.14 -8.66 3.89
N LEU A 32 -7.35 -7.65 3.49
CA LEU A 32 -6.04 -7.37 4.08
C LEU A 32 -6.11 -7.22 5.60
N ILE A 33 -6.99 -6.32 6.08
CA ILE A 33 -7.12 -6.04 7.51
C ILE A 33 -7.80 -7.19 8.23
N PHE A 34 -8.84 -7.78 7.66
CA PHE A 34 -9.55 -8.91 8.26
C PHE A 34 -8.60 -10.09 8.51
N ALA A 35 -7.81 -10.50 7.51
CA ALA A 35 -6.89 -11.61 7.65
C ALA A 35 -5.70 -11.27 8.54
N GLY A 36 -5.05 -10.13 8.30
CA GLY A 36 -3.86 -9.72 9.04
C GLY A 36 -4.13 -9.43 10.52
N CYS A 37 -5.09 -8.55 10.82
CA CYS A 37 -5.50 -8.26 12.19
C CYS A 37 -6.22 -9.47 12.82
N GLY A 38 -6.98 -10.25 12.04
CA GLY A 38 -7.58 -11.49 12.53
C GLY A 38 -6.53 -12.51 13.00
N ALA A 39 -5.43 -12.67 12.25
CA ALA A 39 -4.32 -13.51 12.67
C ALA A 39 -3.67 -13.01 13.96
N VAL A 40 -3.51 -11.69 14.12
CA VAL A 40 -3.03 -11.10 15.38
C VAL A 40 -3.98 -11.42 16.53
N THR A 41 -5.29 -11.20 16.35
CA THR A 41 -6.30 -11.48 17.37
C THR A 41 -6.31 -12.96 17.77
N VAL A 42 -6.39 -13.87 16.79
CA VAL A 42 -6.38 -15.31 17.04
C VAL A 42 -5.08 -15.75 17.71
N ASN A 43 -3.94 -15.19 17.31
CA ASN A 43 -2.68 -15.51 17.97
C ASN A 43 -2.63 -15.02 19.42
N LYS A 44 -3.13 -13.81 19.71
CA LYS A 44 -3.19 -13.32 21.10
C LYS A 44 -4.15 -14.13 21.96
N SER A 45 -5.27 -14.59 21.40
CA SER A 45 -6.27 -15.37 22.15
C SER A 45 -5.94 -16.86 22.29
N LYS A 46 -5.28 -17.48 21.29
CA LYS A 46 -5.07 -18.94 21.24
C LYS A 46 -3.61 -19.38 21.15
N GLY A 47 -2.69 -18.50 20.77
CA GLY A 47 -1.25 -18.79 20.66
C GLY A 47 -0.81 -19.72 19.51
N GLN A 48 -1.75 -20.23 18.70
CA GLN A 48 -1.47 -21.29 17.73
C GLN A 48 -0.82 -20.82 16.42
N ILE A 49 -1.04 -19.55 16.02
CA ILE A 49 -0.53 -19.03 14.75
C ILE A 49 0.97 -18.75 14.85
N THR A 50 1.45 -18.35 16.03
CA THR A 50 2.80 -17.83 16.30
C THR A 50 3.12 -16.54 15.53
N PHE A 51 4.18 -15.84 15.91
CA PHE A 51 4.58 -14.60 15.22
C PHE A 51 4.95 -14.82 13.73
N PRO A 52 5.74 -15.84 13.35
CA PRO A 52 5.98 -16.14 11.94
C PRO A 52 4.71 -16.43 11.14
N GLY A 53 3.72 -17.12 11.72
CA GLY A 53 2.45 -17.37 11.05
C GLY A 53 1.66 -16.08 10.80
N VAL A 54 1.69 -15.12 11.73
CA VAL A 54 1.08 -13.79 11.53
C VAL A 54 1.75 -13.07 10.35
N ALA A 55 3.08 -13.10 10.26
CA ALA A 55 3.81 -12.49 9.14
C ALA A 55 3.46 -13.15 7.80
N ILE A 56 3.35 -14.48 7.77
CA ILE A 56 2.93 -15.24 6.58
C ILE A 56 1.52 -14.82 6.15
N VAL A 57 0.57 -14.70 7.07
CA VAL A 57 -0.80 -14.27 6.73
C VAL A 57 -0.80 -12.88 6.09
N TRP A 58 -0.10 -11.90 6.67
CA TRP A 58 -0.01 -10.56 6.09
C TRP A 58 0.52 -10.58 4.65
N GLY A 59 1.62 -11.31 4.40
CA GLY A 59 2.22 -11.40 3.07
C GLY A 59 1.33 -12.14 2.06
N LEU A 60 0.81 -13.31 2.44
CA LEU A 60 -0.03 -14.12 1.55
C LEU A 60 -1.35 -13.42 1.21
N THR A 61 -1.98 -12.74 2.16
CA THR A 61 -3.22 -12.01 1.87
C THR A 61 -2.98 -10.91 0.83
N VAL A 62 -1.88 -10.17 0.92
CA VAL A 62 -1.55 -9.14 -0.08
C VAL A 62 -1.28 -9.78 -1.43
N MET A 63 -0.49 -10.86 -1.48
CA MET A 63 -0.23 -11.60 -2.71
C MET A 63 -1.54 -12.03 -3.39
N VAL A 64 -2.44 -12.66 -2.63
CA VAL A 64 -3.74 -13.12 -3.13
C VAL A 64 -4.55 -11.93 -3.65
N MET A 65 -4.71 -10.86 -2.88
CA MET A 65 -5.53 -9.72 -3.31
C MET A 65 -4.94 -8.98 -4.50
N VAL A 66 -3.61 -8.88 -4.61
CA VAL A 66 -2.95 -8.30 -5.79
C VAL A 66 -3.25 -9.13 -7.04
N TYR A 67 -3.21 -10.46 -6.96
CA TYR A 67 -3.55 -11.31 -8.10
C TYR A 67 -5.06 -11.30 -8.42
N SER A 68 -5.91 -11.26 -7.39
CA SER A 68 -7.37 -11.29 -7.55
C SER A 68 -7.94 -10.00 -8.12
N VAL A 69 -7.54 -8.83 -7.62
CA VAL A 69 -8.17 -7.55 -8.00
C VAL A 69 -7.19 -6.47 -8.48
N GLY A 70 -5.89 -6.76 -8.54
CA GLY A 70 -4.88 -5.79 -8.98
C GLY A 70 -4.99 -5.40 -10.46
N HIS A 71 -5.63 -6.22 -11.30
CA HIS A 71 -5.96 -5.87 -12.68
C HIS A 71 -7.16 -4.90 -12.77
N ILE A 72 -7.95 -4.75 -11.70
CA ILE A 72 -9.12 -3.87 -11.62
C ILE A 72 -8.70 -2.49 -11.11
N SER A 73 -8.17 -2.39 -9.88
CA SER A 73 -7.83 -1.10 -9.23
C SER A 73 -6.36 -0.72 -9.29
N GLY A 74 -5.47 -1.67 -9.59
CA GLY A 74 -4.04 -1.53 -9.34
C GLY A 74 -3.59 -2.07 -7.98
N ALA A 75 -4.54 -2.49 -7.12
CA ALA A 75 -4.29 -3.10 -5.80
C ALA A 75 -3.37 -2.27 -4.91
N HIS A 76 -3.77 -1.01 -4.61
CA HIS A 76 -2.97 -0.17 -3.72
C HIS A 76 -3.15 -0.59 -2.27
N PHE A 77 -4.41 -0.74 -1.83
CA PHE A 77 -4.86 -1.13 -0.48
C PHE A 77 -4.21 -0.34 0.67
N ASN A 78 -3.58 0.78 0.34
CA ASN A 78 -2.68 1.51 1.22
C ASN A 78 -2.64 2.99 0.79
N PRO A 79 -3.01 3.92 1.68
CA PRO A 79 -2.96 5.35 1.41
C PRO A 79 -1.55 5.84 1.05
N ALA A 80 -0.50 5.31 1.69
CA ALA A 80 0.89 5.69 1.42
C ALA A 80 1.34 5.27 0.02
N VAL A 81 0.98 4.06 -0.42
CA VAL A 81 1.25 3.57 -1.79
C VAL A 81 0.49 4.40 -2.82
N THR A 82 -0.79 4.70 -2.56
CA THR A 82 -1.63 5.52 -3.43
C THR A 82 -1.05 6.91 -3.63
N PHE A 83 -0.63 7.55 -2.53
CA PHE A 83 0.00 8.85 -2.56
C PHE A 83 1.34 8.80 -3.29
N ALA A 84 2.21 7.82 -2.99
CA ALA A 84 3.50 7.67 -3.63
C ALA A 84 3.39 7.53 -5.15
N PHE A 85 2.48 6.69 -5.66
CA PHE A 85 2.23 6.58 -7.10
C PHE A 85 1.78 7.89 -7.73
N ALA A 86 1.01 8.72 -7.02
CA ALA A 86 0.61 10.03 -7.52
C ALA A 86 1.81 10.98 -7.65
N THR A 87 2.74 10.98 -6.69
CA THR A 87 3.95 11.82 -6.74
C THR A 87 4.84 11.54 -7.96
N VAL A 88 4.89 10.27 -8.40
CA VAL A 88 5.68 9.86 -9.57
C VAL A 88 4.86 9.80 -10.86
N ARG A 89 3.67 10.44 -10.88
CA ARG A 89 2.76 10.55 -12.03
C ARG A 89 2.31 9.19 -12.59
N ARG A 90 2.23 8.17 -11.74
CA ARG A 90 1.71 6.83 -12.08
C ARG A 90 0.26 6.63 -11.67
N PHE A 91 -0.31 7.57 -10.92
CA PHE A 91 -1.71 7.58 -10.53
C PHE A 91 -2.25 9.03 -10.52
N PRO A 92 -3.46 9.31 -11.03
CA PRO A 92 -3.98 10.67 -11.10
C PRO A 92 -4.33 11.22 -9.71
N TRP A 93 -3.78 12.39 -9.38
CA TRP A 93 -4.02 13.09 -8.10
C TRP A 93 -5.50 13.23 -7.74
N ARG A 94 -6.37 13.47 -8.73
CA ARG A 94 -7.81 13.61 -8.53
C ARG A 94 -8.49 12.35 -7.97
N GLN A 95 -7.92 11.16 -8.18
CA GLN A 95 -8.47 9.90 -7.67
C GLN A 95 -7.92 9.51 -6.30
N VAL A 96 -6.85 10.16 -5.83
CA VAL A 96 -6.20 9.84 -4.54
C VAL A 96 -7.20 9.92 -3.38
N PRO A 97 -8.01 10.98 -3.22
CA PRO A 97 -8.96 11.04 -2.10
C PRO A 97 -9.96 9.88 -2.10
N ALA A 98 -10.48 9.51 -3.28
CA ALA A 98 -11.44 8.42 -3.39
C ALA A 98 -10.84 7.06 -3.02
N TYR A 99 -9.59 6.78 -3.43
CA TYR A 99 -8.87 5.57 -3.05
C TYR A 99 -8.56 5.54 -1.55
N VAL A 100 -8.10 6.65 -0.99
CA VAL A 100 -7.82 6.73 0.46
C VAL A 100 -9.09 6.48 1.26
N LEU A 101 -10.20 7.12 0.91
CA LEU A 101 -11.48 6.90 1.59
C LEU A 101 -11.97 5.45 1.45
N ALA A 102 -11.82 4.84 0.26
CA ALA A 102 -12.14 3.44 0.02
C ALA A 102 -11.34 2.50 0.92
N GLN A 103 -10.04 2.73 1.03
CA GLN A 103 -9.13 1.93 1.87
C GLN A 103 -9.46 2.08 3.34
N MET A 104 -9.70 3.31 3.80
CA MET A 104 -10.09 3.59 5.18
C MET A 104 -11.43 2.95 5.54
N LEU A 105 -12.41 3.00 4.64
CA LEU A 105 -13.69 2.32 4.80
C LEU A 105 -13.50 0.80 4.90
N GLY A 106 -12.76 0.18 3.98
CA GLY A 106 -12.49 -1.25 4.00
C GLY A 106 -11.79 -1.70 5.30
N ALA A 107 -10.78 -0.94 5.75
CA ALA A 107 -10.07 -1.22 6.99
C ALA A 107 -10.97 -1.10 8.23
N THR A 108 -11.82 -0.07 8.28
CA THR A 108 -12.76 0.15 9.39
C THR A 108 -13.82 -0.94 9.45
N LEU A 109 -14.40 -1.31 8.31
CA LEU A 109 -15.38 -2.40 8.21
C LEU A 109 -14.78 -3.73 8.67
N ALA A 110 -13.57 -4.08 8.20
CA ALA A 110 -12.89 -5.30 8.62
C ALA A 110 -12.60 -5.33 10.13
N SER A 111 -12.18 -4.19 10.68
CA SER A 111 -11.92 -4.06 12.12
C SER A 111 -13.21 -4.19 12.92
N GLY A 112 -14.33 -3.63 12.43
CA GLY A 112 -15.66 -3.80 13.01
C GLY A 112 -16.12 -5.25 12.99
N THR A 113 -15.94 -5.96 11.87
CA THR A 113 -16.22 -7.40 11.77
C THR A 113 -15.41 -8.19 12.80
N LEU A 114 -14.10 -7.92 12.93
CA LEU A 114 -13.27 -8.59 13.92
C LEU A 114 -13.72 -8.30 15.36
N ARG A 115 -14.12 -7.07 15.66
CA ARG A 115 -14.68 -6.71 16.98
C ARG A 115 -15.99 -7.42 17.27
N LEU A 116 -16.87 -7.60 16.28
CA LEU A 116 -18.10 -8.38 16.46
C LEU A 116 -17.83 -9.88 16.67
N MET A 117 -16.83 -10.43 15.99
CA MET A 117 -16.50 -11.86 16.06
C MET A 117 -15.72 -12.23 17.33
N PHE A 118 -14.84 -11.36 17.79
CA PHE A 118 -13.87 -11.64 18.86
C PHE A 118 -13.97 -10.70 20.06
N GLY A 119 -14.87 -9.72 20.05
CA GLY A 119 -15.08 -8.77 21.15
C GLY A 119 -15.64 -9.45 22.40
N GLY A 120 -15.21 -8.98 23.58
CA GLY A 120 -15.60 -9.56 24.87
C GLY A 120 -14.69 -9.12 26.03
N ARG A 121 -14.70 -9.88 27.13
CA ARG A 121 -13.97 -9.57 28.38
C ARG A 121 -12.43 -9.47 28.23
N HIS A 122 -11.88 -10.03 27.16
CA HIS A 122 -10.44 -10.00 26.86
C HIS A 122 -10.19 -9.53 25.41
N GLU A 123 -10.84 -8.43 25.02
CA GLU A 123 -10.62 -7.82 23.71
C GLU A 123 -9.15 -7.34 23.59
N HIS A 124 -8.39 -7.93 22.68
CA HIS A 124 -7.04 -7.48 22.37
C HIS A 124 -7.06 -6.54 21.17
N PHE A 125 -6.43 -5.37 21.31
CA PHE A 125 -6.23 -4.47 20.18
C PHE A 125 -5.33 -5.12 19.11
N PRO A 126 -5.81 -5.28 17.86
CA PRO A 126 -5.04 -5.92 16.78
C PRO A 126 -4.36 -4.90 15.84
N GLY A 127 -4.54 -3.60 16.10
CA GLY A 127 -3.87 -2.52 15.39
C GLY A 127 -2.37 -2.43 15.72
N THR A 128 -1.73 -1.40 15.19
CA THR A 128 -0.30 -1.11 15.47
C THR A 128 -0.15 -0.19 16.66
N LEU A 129 0.81 -0.51 17.52
CA LEU A 129 1.29 0.34 18.59
C LEU A 129 2.81 0.22 18.68
N PRO A 130 3.52 1.31 19.02
CA PRO A 130 4.94 1.22 19.33
C PRO A 130 5.16 0.34 20.55
N THR A 131 6.08 -0.61 20.46
CA THR A 131 6.64 -1.29 21.65
C THR A 131 7.75 -0.43 22.25
N GLY A 132 8.57 0.19 21.39
CA GLY A 132 9.64 1.12 21.76
C GLY A 132 9.21 2.59 21.67
N SER A 133 10.18 3.48 21.44
CA SER A 133 9.90 4.92 21.30
C SER A 133 9.21 5.25 19.96
N ASP A 134 8.49 6.38 19.94
CA ASP A 134 7.87 6.91 18.72
C ASP A 134 8.92 7.15 17.63
N VAL A 135 10.10 7.65 17.99
CA VAL A 135 11.20 7.92 17.03
C VAL A 135 11.73 6.62 16.44
N GLN A 136 11.95 5.59 17.26
CA GLN A 136 12.40 4.28 16.78
C GLN A 136 11.37 3.68 15.82
N SER A 137 10.10 3.76 16.18
CA SER A 137 9.00 3.27 15.34
C SER A 137 8.87 4.07 14.05
N LEU A 138 9.04 5.40 14.09
CA LEU A 138 9.01 6.27 12.92
C LEU A 138 10.10 5.93 11.91
N VAL A 139 11.34 5.78 12.38
CA VAL A 139 12.48 5.40 11.52
C VAL A 139 12.24 4.03 10.92
N LEU A 140 11.76 3.08 11.72
CA LEU A 140 11.52 1.72 11.25
C LEU A 140 10.39 1.68 10.22
N GLU A 141 9.25 2.33 10.48
CA GLU A 141 8.11 2.46 9.57
C GLU A 141 8.51 3.14 8.25
N PHE A 142 9.37 4.16 8.30
CA PHE A 142 9.94 4.77 7.11
C PHE A 142 10.72 3.74 6.27
N ILE A 143 11.65 3.00 6.89
CA ILE A 143 12.53 2.04 6.19
C ILE A 143 11.72 0.90 5.56
N ILE A 144 10.82 0.27 6.33
CA ILE A 144 10.05 -0.87 5.81
C ILE A 144 9.08 -0.44 4.71
N THR A 145 8.50 0.77 4.80
CA THR A 145 7.61 1.28 3.76
C THR A 145 8.37 1.74 2.52
N PHE A 146 9.58 2.29 2.70
CA PHE A 146 10.52 2.54 1.60
C PHE A 146 10.82 1.25 0.85
N TYR A 147 11.18 0.18 1.57
CA TYR A 147 11.50 -1.10 0.95
C TYR A 147 10.30 -1.69 0.20
N LEU A 148 9.12 -1.67 0.84
CA LEU A 148 7.86 -2.09 0.21
C LEU A 148 7.60 -1.30 -1.08
N MET A 149 7.64 0.03 -1.03
CA MET A 149 7.29 0.84 -2.19
C MET A 149 8.35 0.81 -3.30
N PHE A 150 9.61 0.60 -2.95
CA PHE A 150 10.67 0.36 -3.92
C PHE A 150 10.41 -0.93 -4.71
N VAL A 151 10.09 -2.04 -4.02
CA VAL A 151 9.72 -3.31 -4.67
C VAL A 151 8.46 -3.17 -5.51
N ILE A 152 7.40 -2.56 -4.96
CA ILE A 152 6.16 -2.26 -5.70
C ILE A 152 6.48 -1.50 -6.99
N SER A 153 7.29 -0.44 -6.91
CA SER A 153 7.65 0.38 -8.07
C SER A 153 8.38 -0.44 -9.13
N GLY A 154 9.26 -1.35 -8.72
CA GLY A 154 9.99 -2.22 -9.65
C GLY A 154 9.11 -3.22 -10.39
N VAL A 155 8.27 -3.96 -9.66
CA VAL A 155 7.45 -4.99 -10.29
C VAL A 155 6.24 -4.42 -11.04
N SER A 156 5.74 -3.25 -10.64
CA SER A 156 4.52 -2.67 -11.20
C SER A 156 4.77 -1.68 -12.35
N THR A 157 5.92 -1.00 -12.37
CA THR A 157 6.19 0.07 -13.33
C THR A 157 7.25 -0.26 -14.39
N ASP A 158 8.18 -1.19 -14.14
CA ASP A 158 9.23 -1.55 -15.10
C ASP A 158 8.76 -2.65 -16.05
N ASN A 159 8.79 -2.37 -17.35
CA ASN A 159 8.38 -3.31 -18.39
C ASN A 159 9.29 -4.55 -18.45
N ARG A 160 10.54 -4.44 -17.97
CA ARG A 160 11.51 -5.55 -17.89
C ARG A 160 11.22 -6.54 -16.76
N ALA A 161 10.52 -6.12 -15.71
CA ALA A 161 10.18 -7.02 -14.61
C ALA A 161 9.17 -8.09 -15.03
N ILE A 162 9.21 -9.29 -14.44
CA ILE A 162 8.21 -10.34 -14.68
C ILE A 162 6.93 -9.94 -13.95
N GLY A 163 5.98 -9.31 -14.68
CA GLY A 163 4.78 -8.72 -14.09
C GLY A 163 3.84 -9.73 -13.43
N GLU A 164 3.92 -10.99 -13.86
CA GLU A 164 3.16 -12.11 -13.29
C GLU A 164 3.59 -12.46 -11.86
N LEU A 165 4.83 -12.14 -11.47
CA LEU A 165 5.35 -12.37 -10.12
C LEU A 165 5.16 -11.16 -9.18
N ALA A 166 4.46 -10.11 -9.62
CA ALA A 166 4.31 -8.88 -8.85
C ALA A 166 3.62 -9.11 -7.50
N GLY A 167 2.56 -9.92 -7.45
CA GLY A 167 1.87 -10.24 -6.20
C GLY A 167 2.77 -10.99 -5.22
N LEU A 168 3.55 -11.96 -5.70
CA LEU A 168 4.50 -12.72 -4.90
C LEU A 168 5.58 -11.82 -4.30
N ALA A 169 6.19 -10.95 -5.12
CA ALA A 169 7.24 -10.05 -4.67
C ALA A 169 6.73 -9.06 -3.62
N VAL A 170 5.54 -8.47 -3.82
CA VAL A 170 4.94 -7.53 -2.87
C VAL A 170 4.55 -8.24 -1.57
N GLY A 171 3.89 -9.40 -1.66
CA GLY A 171 3.51 -10.20 -0.49
C GLY A 171 4.72 -10.68 0.32
N ALA A 172 5.76 -11.18 -0.35
CA ALA A 172 6.99 -11.60 0.31
C ALA A 172 7.70 -10.43 1.02
N THR A 173 7.70 -9.24 0.41
CA THR A 173 8.27 -8.04 1.04
C THR A 173 7.53 -7.67 2.32
N ILE A 174 6.19 -7.74 2.32
CA ILE A 174 5.38 -7.48 3.52
C ILE A 174 5.65 -8.50 4.60
N LEU A 175 5.71 -9.79 4.26
CA LEU A 175 6.09 -10.86 5.20
C LEU A 175 7.43 -10.56 5.87
N LEU A 176 8.47 -10.28 5.08
CA LEU A 176 9.82 -9.97 5.58
C LEU A 176 9.80 -8.74 6.50
N ASN A 177 9.11 -7.67 6.08
CA ASN A 177 8.97 -6.47 6.88
C ASN A 177 8.23 -6.72 8.20
N VAL A 178 7.18 -7.55 8.19
CA VAL A 178 6.46 -7.91 9.42
C VAL A 178 7.38 -8.70 10.35
N LEU A 179 8.14 -9.68 9.86
CA LEU A 179 9.09 -10.45 10.69
C LEU A 179 10.12 -9.55 11.40
N ILE A 180 10.59 -8.51 10.73
CA ILE A 180 11.60 -7.60 11.27
C ILE A 180 10.97 -6.56 12.21
N ALA A 181 9.94 -5.86 11.73
CA ALA A 181 9.43 -4.66 12.38
C ALA A 181 8.22 -4.90 13.30
N GLY A 182 7.58 -6.06 13.20
CA GLY A 182 6.41 -6.43 13.97
C GLY A 182 6.60 -6.29 15.49
N PRO A 183 7.71 -6.80 16.09
CA PRO A 183 7.92 -6.72 17.53
C PRO A 183 8.23 -5.30 18.04
N VAL A 184 8.63 -4.38 17.15
CA VAL A 184 9.10 -3.03 17.52
C VAL A 184 8.01 -1.97 17.30
N SER A 185 7.38 -1.99 16.12
CA SER A 185 6.43 -0.98 15.66
C SER A 185 5.04 -1.54 15.34
N GLY A 186 4.87 -2.87 15.29
CA GLY A 186 3.67 -3.50 14.76
C GLY A 186 3.62 -3.60 13.23
N ALA A 187 4.67 -3.13 12.53
CA ALA A 187 4.87 -3.19 11.08
C ALA A 187 3.63 -2.73 10.29
N SER A 188 3.29 -1.46 10.41
CA SER A 188 2.11 -0.91 9.77
C SER A 188 2.25 -0.86 8.26
N MET A 189 3.27 -0.11 7.78
CA MET A 189 3.49 0.28 6.39
C MET A 189 2.32 1.01 5.71
N ASN A 190 1.17 1.16 6.38
CA ASN A 190 -0.11 1.44 5.77
C ASN A 190 -0.99 2.24 6.73
N PRO A 191 -1.24 3.54 6.46
CA PRO A 191 -2.10 4.36 7.31
C PRO A 191 -3.50 3.75 7.55
N ALA A 192 -4.10 3.09 6.55
CA ALA A 192 -5.41 2.45 6.73
C ALA A 192 -5.36 1.25 7.69
N ARG A 193 -4.25 0.49 7.67
CA ARG A 193 -4.01 -0.62 8.60
C ARG A 193 -3.84 -0.19 10.05
N THR A 194 -3.42 1.06 10.28
CA THR A 194 -3.39 1.63 11.63
C THR A 194 -4.73 2.25 12.00
N VAL A 195 -5.28 3.13 11.14
CA VAL A 195 -6.42 3.95 11.51
C VAL A 195 -7.72 3.14 11.58
N GLY A 196 -7.94 2.15 10.71
CA GLY A 196 -9.15 1.32 10.75
C GLY A 196 -9.36 0.63 12.11
N PRO A 197 -8.38 -0.14 12.61
CA PRO A 197 -8.43 -0.71 13.94
C PRO A 197 -8.51 0.34 15.05
N ALA A 198 -7.77 1.45 14.94
CA ALA A 198 -7.77 2.53 15.93
C ALA A 198 -9.16 3.16 16.13
N LEU A 199 -9.91 3.41 15.05
CA LEU A 199 -11.27 3.96 15.12
C LEU A 199 -12.21 3.02 15.87
N ILE A 200 -12.09 1.71 15.62
CA ILE A 200 -12.95 0.70 16.25
C ILE A 200 -12.53 0.42 17.70
N GLY A 201 -11.22 0.41 17.98
CA GLY A 201 -10.65 0.14 19.30
C GLY A 201 -10.53 1.37 20.20
N SER A 202 -10.83 2.58 19.70
CA SER A 202 -10.61 3.86 20.39
C SER A 202 -9.17 4.05 20.92
N GLU A 203 -8.18 3.59 20.15
CA GLU A 203 -6.77 3.63 20.51
C GLU A 203 -6.00 4.48 19.50
N TYR A 204 -5.61 5.69 19.92
CA TYR A 204 -5.05 6.72 19.04
C TYR A 204 -3.59 7.07 19.34
N ARG A 205 -2.95 6.36 20.29
CA ARG A 205 -1.57 6.64 20.68
C ARG A 205 -0.63 6.48 19.49
N SER A 206 0.22 7.49 19.31
CA SER A 206 1.29 7.51 18.29
C SER A 206 0.81 7.30 16.85
N ILE A 207 -0.47 7.51 16.52
CA ILE A 207 -1.00 7.35 15.15
C ILE A 207 -0.19 8.14 14.13
N TRP A 208 0.27 9.33 14.50
CA TRP A 208 1.05 10.20 13.63
C TRP A 208 2.30 9.49 13.05
N VAL A 209 2.93 8.59 13.82
CA VAL A 209 4.07 7.78 13.40
C VAL A 209 3.72 6.95 12.16
N TYR A 210 2.55 6.32 12.19
CA TYR A 210 2.04 5.43 11.14
C TYR A 210 1.37 6.15 9.97
N VAL A 211 1.28 7.47 10.04
CA VAL A 211 0.90 8.31 8.89
C VAL A 211 2.17 8.88 8.26
N VAL A 212 3.00 9.56 9.06
CA VAL A 212 4.20 10.26 8.57
C VAL A 212 5.26 9.28 8.07
N GLY A 213 5.61 8.27 8.87
CA GLY A 213 6.65 7.29 8.53
C GLY A 213 6.33 6.56 7.22
N PRO A 214 5.16 5.90 7.11
CA PRO A 214 4.77 5.21 5.89
C PRO A 214 4.65 6.11 4.66
N VAL A 215 4.04 7.30 4.77
CA VAL A 215 3.92 8.20 3.60
C VAL A 215 5.29 8.68 3.14
N ALA A 216 6.15 9.13 4.05
CA ALA A 216 7.50 9.57 3.72
C ALA A 216 8.34 8.43 3.12
N GLY A 217 8.28 7.23 3.71
CA GLY A 217 8.97 6.04 3.24
C GLY A 217 8.49 5.63 1.84
N ALA A 218 7.18 5.57 1.63
CA ALA A 218 6.61 5.21 0.33
C ALA A 218 7.02 6.18 -0.77
N VAL A 219 6.92 7.50 -0.51
CA VAL A 219 7.36 8.52 -1.46
C VAL A 219 8.84 8.34 -1.77
N ALA A 220 9.71 8.27 -0.76
CA ALA A 220 11.14 8.08 -0.96
C ALA A 220 11.46 6.80 -1.77
N GLY A 221 10.78 5.68 -1.49
CA GLY A 221 10.98 4.42 -2.21
C GLY A 221 10.56 4.48 -3.67
N ALA A 222 9.43 5.13 -3.96
CA ALA A 222 8.95 5.34 -5.33
C ALA A 222 9.91 6.23 -6.14
N TRP A 223 10.41 7.31 -5.54
CA TRP A 223 11.36 8.21 -6.20
C TRP A 223 12.73 7.55 -6.40
N ALA A 224 13.25 6.86 -5.38
CA ALA A 224 14.51 6.12 -5.48
C ALA A 224 14.48 5.11 -6.63
N TYR A 225 13.39 4.34 -6.77
CA TYR A 225 13.25 3.41 -7.89
C TYR A 225 13.23 4.14 -9.24
N ASN A 226 12.50 5.26 -9.36
CA ASN A 226 12.45 6.02 -10.61
C ASN A 226 13.80 6.65 -10.99
N LEU A 227 14.65 6.99 -10.02
CA LEU A 227 15.99 7.52 -10.28
C LEU A 227 16.94 6.46 -10.86
N ILE A 228 16.93 5.23 -10.32
CA ILE A 228 17.81 4.15 -10.78
C ILE A 228 17.31 3.46 -12.05
N ARG A 229 16.02 3.64 -12.39
CA ARG A 229 15.42 3.05 -13.57
C ARG A 229 15.99 3.71 -14.83
N PHE A 230 16.97 3.06 -15.44
CA PHE A 230 17.52 3.43 -16.75
C PHE A 230 16.40 3.75 -17.76
N THR A 231 16.43 4.96 -18.32
CA THR A 231 15.49 5.42 -19.34
C THR A 231 16.17 5.38 -20.70
N ASN A 232 15.89 4.35 -21.50
CA ASN A 232 16.28 4.29 -22.91
C ASN A 232 15.37 5.19 -23.77
N LYS A 233 15.17 6.46 -23.39
CA LYS A 233 14.56 7.40 -24.33
C LYS A 233 15.64 7.80 -25.33
N PRO A 234 15.50 7.48 -26.62
CA PRO A 234 16.46 7.94 -27.61
C PRO A 234 16.52 9.47 -27.57
N LEU A 235 17.73 10.05 -27.60
CA LEU A 235 18.00 11.50 -27.60
C LEU A 235 17.06 12.29 -28.54
N ARG A 236 16.65 11.66 -29.65
CA ARG A 236 15.72 12.20 -30.65
C ARG A 236 14.35 12.62 -30.10
N GLU A 237 13.83 11.95 -29.07
CA GLU A 237 12.56 12.33 -28.42
C GLU A 237 12.72 13.53 -27.49
N ILE A 238 13.89 13.67 -26.86
CA ILE A 238 14.24 14.83 -26.01
C ILE A 238 14.40 16.07 -26.90
N THR A 239 15.06 15.94 -28.05
CA THR A 239 15.27 17.04 -29.00
C THR A 239 13.99 17.49 -29.69
N LYS A 240 13.02 16.60 -29.94
CA LYS A 240 11.70 16.98 -30.48
C LYS A 240 10.89 17.83 -29.50
N SER A 241 10.99 17.55 -28.21
CA SER A 241 10.27 18.32 -27.18
C SER A 241 10.84 19.73 -27.04
N THR A 242 12.16 19.90 -27.17
CA THR A 242 12.81 21.22 -27.19
C THR A 242 12.64 21.97 -28.51
N SER A 243 12.57 21.28 -29.66
CA SER A 243 12.29 21.94 -30.95
C SER A 243 10.84 22.44 -31.04
N PHE A 244 9.88 21.68 -30.50
CA PHE A 244 8.48 22.11 -30.41
C PHE A 244 8.32 23.36 -29.53
N LEU A 245 9.00 23.41 -28.38
CA LEU A 245 9.02 24.58 -27.51
C LEU A 245 9.69 25.81 -28.18
N ARG A 246 10.76 25.61 -28.96
CA ARG A 246 11.37 26.69 -29.75
C ARG A 246 10.49 27.18 -30.90
N SER A 247 9.64 26.32 -31.47
CA SER A 247 8.68 26.71 -32.50
C SER A 247 7.52 27.53 -31.93
N MET A 248 7.06 27.21 -30.72
CA MET A 248 6.02 27.97 -30.04
C MET A 248 6.52 29.33 -29.51
N SER A 249 7.79 29.43 -29.15
CA SER A 249 8.43 30.70 -28.75
C SER A 249 8.67 31.67 -29.93
N ARG A 250 8.48 31.22 -31.17
CA ARG A 250 8.67 32.02 -32.39
C ARG A 250 7.34 32.41 -33.07
N MET A 251 6.20 32.12 -32.44
CA MET A 251 4.87 32.61 -32.85
C MET A 251 4.44 33.76 -31.94
#